data_AF-A0A5Y2X471-F1
#
_entry.id   AF-A0A5Y2X471-F1
#
_cell.length_a   1.000
_cell.length_b   1.000
_cell.length_c   1.000
_cell.angle_alpha   90.00
_cell.angle_beta   90.00
_cell.angle_gamma   90.00
#
_symmetry.space_group_name_H-M   'P 1'
#
loop_
_entity.id
_entity.type
_entity.pdbx_description
1 polymer ?
#
loop_
_entity_poly.entity_id
_entity_poly.type
_entity_poly.pdbx_seq_one_letter_code
_entity_poly.pdbx_strand_id
1 'polypeptide(L)'
;KSPVHGFYFLTSTFQRRLWPRIERVNQRHEMNTDASLLFLAERDHYARLPGMNDKELKKFAARISSQLFMMYEELCDAWVDAHGEKESLFTDEAQAHLYGHVAGAARAFNISPLYWKKYRKGQMTTRQAYSAIARLFNDEWWTHQLKGQRMRWHEALLIAVGEVNKDRSPYASKHAIRDVRA
;
A
#
# COMPACT_ATOMS: atom_id res chain seq x y z
N LYS A 1 -39.60 -12.35 -1.90
CA LYS A 1 -39.22 -10.97 -2.33
C LYS A 1 -39.35 -10.93 -3.85
N SER A 2 -40.16 -10.01 -4.41
CA SER A 2 -40.45 -9.98 -5.86
C SER A 2 -39.22 -9.53 -6.68
N PRO A 3 -38.99 -10.09 -7.89
CA PRO A 3 -37.88 -9.73 -8.79
C PRO A 3 -37.82 -8.22 -9.11
N VAL A 4 -38.96 -7.54 -9.13
CA VAL A 4 -39.09 -6.10 -9.43
C VAL A 4 -38.39 -5.24 -8.38
N HIS A 5 -38.46 -5.65 -7.10
CA HIS A 5 -37.78 -4.94 -6.01
C HIS A 5 -36.25 -5.09 -6.09
N GLY A 6 -35.76 -6.25 -6.53
CA GLY A 6 -34.33 -6.47 -6.74
C GLY A 6 -33.80 -5.61 -7.89
N PHE A 7 -34.52 -5.57 -9.01
CA PHE A 7 -34.16 -4.74 -10.16
C PHE A 7 -34.16 -3.25 -9.84
N TYR A 8 -35.16 -2.76 -9.11
CA TYR A 8 -35.21 -1.37 -8.66
C TYR A 8 -34.04 -1.02 -7.74
N PHE A 9 -33.70 -1.91 -6.79
CA PHE A 9 -32.55 -1.70 -5.91
C PHE A 9 -31.24 -1.59 -6.72
N LEU A 10 -30.99 -2.51 -7.66
CA LEU A 10 -29.77 -2.51 -8.47
C LEU A 10 -29.63 -1.26 -9.34
N THR A 11 -30.70 -0.88 -10.04
CA THR A 11 -30.65 0.23 -11.01
C THR A 11 -30.78 1.61 -10.37
N SER A 12 -31.64 1.77 -9.36
CA SER A 12 -31.99 3.08 -8.81
C SER A 12 -31.24 3.42 -7.53
N THR A 13 -30.91 2.43 -6.70
CA THR A 13 -30.20 2.64 -5.44
C THR A 13 -28.71 2.35 -5.60
N PHE A 14 -28.36 1.14 -6.03
CA PHE A 14 -26.97 0.74 -6.14
C PHE A 14 -26.25 1.54 -7.23
N GLN A 15 -26.66 1.41 -8.49
CA GLN A 15 -25.96 2.03 -9.61
C GLN A 15 -25.95 3.57 -9.55
N ARG A 16 -27.06 4.22 -9.17
CA ARG A 16 -27.14 5.68 -9.17
C ARG A 16 -26.61 6.35 -7.91
N ARG A 17 -26.72 5.71 -6.73
CA ARG A 17 -26.39 6.36 -5.45
C ARG A 17 -25.18 5.77 -4.75
N LEU A 18 -25.07 4.44 -4.70
CA LEU A 18 -23.99 3.78 -3.96
C LEU A 18 -22.72 3.65 -4.80
N TRP A 19 -22.86 3.26 -6.06
CA TRP A 19 -21.74 2.99 -6.96
C TRP A 19 -20.79 4.18 -7.14
N PRO A 20 -21.26 5.43 -7.37
CA PRO A 20 -20.35 6.59 -7.48
C PRO A 20 -19.58 6.87 -6.18
N ARG A 21 -20.16 6.54 -5.02
CA ARG A 21 -19.49 6.69 -3.71
C ARG A 21 -18.43 5.62 -3.53
N ILE A 22 -18.72 4.37 -3.92
CA ILE A 22 -17.77 3.25 -3.91
C ILE A 22 -16.60 3.56 -4.84
N GLU A 23 -16.86 4.00 -6.08
CA GLU A 23 -15.81 4.37 -7.05
C GLU A 23 -14.90 5.45 -6.48
N ARG A 24 -15.46 6.52 -5.88
CA ARG A 24 -14.65 7.59 -5.27
C ARG A 24 -13.76 7.08 -4.14
N VAL A 25 -14.24 6.13 -3.35
CA VAL A 25 -13.42 5.48 -2.31
C VAL A 25 -12.29 4.68 -2.96
N ASN A 26 -12.61 3.85 -3.96
CA ASN A 26 -11.61 3.04 -4.65
C ASN A 26 -10.54 3.91 -5.31
N GLN A 27 -10.92 4.95 -6.05
CA GLN A 27 -9.99 5.90 -6.68
C GLN A 27 -9.00 6.51 -5.69
N ARG A 28 -9.45 6.84 -4.47
CA ARG A 28 -8.58 7.39 -3.42
C ARG A 28 -7.58 6.37 -2.86
N HIS A 29 -7.88 5.09 -3.01
CA HIS A 29 -7.06 3.97 -2.52
C HIS A 29 -6.34 3.24 -3.65
N GLU A 30 -6.44 3.70 -4.91
CA GLU A 30 -5.77 3.07 -6.03
C GLU A 30 -4.25 3.03 -5.82
N MET A 31 -3.62 1.99 -6.36
CA MET A 31 -2.17 1.89 -6.41
C MET A 31 -1.61 3.11 -7.15
N ASN A 32 -0.58 3.73 -6.59
CA ASN A 32 0.12 4.83 -7.22
C ASN A 32 1.09 4.28 -8.29
N THR A 33 0.56 3.97 -9.46
CA THR A 33 1.34 3.43 -10.59
C THR A 33 2.40 4.41 -11.10
N ASP A 34 2.20 5.71 -10.88
CA ASP A 34 3.17 6.74 -11.27
C ASP A 34 4.44 6.69 -10.42
N ALA A 35 4.37 6.11 -9.21
CA ALA A 35 5.53 5.96 -8.34
C ALA A 35 6.48 4.87 -8.81
N SER A 36 5.97 3.77 -9.38
CA SER A 36 6.78 2.70 -9.96
C SER A 36 5.94 1.71 -10.74
N LEU A 37 6.51 1.25 -11.86
CA LEU A 37 5.96 0.18 -12.69
C LEU A 37 6.34 -1.22 -12.18
N LEU A 38 7.27 -1.34 -11.22
CA LEU A 38 7.71 -2.63 -10.65
C LEU A 38 6.53 -3.49 -10.20
N PHE A 39 5.51 -2.86 -9.62
CA PHE A 39 4.36 -3.53 -9.01
C PHE A 39 3.12 -3.56 -9.91
N LEU A 40 3.24 -3.33 -11.22
CA LEU A 40 2.06 -3.26 -12.09
C LEU A 40 1.25 -4.58 -12.08
N ALA A 41 1.93 -5.73 -12.02
CA ALA A 41 1.30 -7.05 -11.90
C ALA A 41 0.56 -7.25 -10.55
N GLU A 42 0.89 -6.45 -9.53
CA GLU A 42 0.28 -6.49 -8.21
C GLU A 42 -0.95 -5.58 -8.08
N ARG A 43 -1.29 -4.78 -9.10
CA ARG A 43 -2.40 -3.83 -9.06
C ARG A 43 -3.73 -4.49 -8.69
N ASP A 44 -4.09 -5.59 -9.35
CA ASP A 44 -5.36 -6.29 -9.11
C ASP A 44 -5.38 -7.02 -7.76
N HIS A 45 -4.21 -7.39 -7.24
CA HIS A 45 -4.08 -7.90 -5.88
C HIS A 45 -4.35 -6.76 -4.90
N TYR A 46 -3.66 -5.62 -5.05
CA TYR A 46 -3.86 -4.46 -4.17
C TYR A 46 -5.29 -3.92 -4.21
N ALA A 47 -5.96 -3.90 -5.38
CA ALA A 47 -7.35 -3.50 -5.51
C ALA A 47 -8.33 -4.35 -4.68
N ARG A 48 -7.95 -5.61 -4.39
CA ARG A 48 -8.74 -6.54 -3.56
C ARG A 48 -8.36 -6.48 -2.08
N LEU A 49 -7.45 -5.60 -1.67
CA LEU A 49 -7.00 -5.47 -0.29
C LEU A 49 -8.14 -5.43 0.75
N PRO A 50 -9.27 -4.71 0.55
CA PRO A 50 -10.39 -4.70 1.50
C PRO A 50 -10.98 -6.08 1.80
N GLY A 51 -10.94 -7.00 0.83
CA GLY A 51 -11.48 -8.35 0.94
C GLY A 51 -10.44 -9.42 1.30
N MET A 52 -9.15 -9.07 1.37
CA MET A 52 -8.09 -10.04 1.67
C MET A 52 -8.20 -10.55 3.11
N ASN A 53 -8.17 -11.87 3.28
CA ASN A 53 -7.97 -12.47 4.59
C ASN A 53 -6.50 -12.33 5.06
N ASP A 54 -6.24 -12.57 6.35
CA ASP A 54 -4.92 -12.39 6.95
C ASP A 54 -3.82 -13.28 6.33
N LYS A 55 -4.18 -14.47 5.85
CA LYS A 55 -3.23 -15.39 5.21
C LYS A 55 -2.82 -14.87 3.83
N GLU A 56 -3.79 -14.41 3.04
CA GLU A 56 -3.55 -13.79 1.74
C GLU A 56 -2.76 -12.50 1.88
N LEU A 57 -3.10 -11.64 2.84
CA LEU A 57 -2.41 -10.38 3.10
C LEU A 57 -0.93 -10.62 3.46
N LYS A 58 -0.63 -11.61 4.31
CA LYS A 58 0.77 -11.98 4.65
C LYS A 58 1.56 -12.44 3.41
N LYS A 59 0.95 -13.29 2.56
CA LYS A 59 1.59 -13.72 1.30
C LYS A 59 1.85 -12.54 0.36
N PHE A 60 0.91 -11.61 0.30
CA PHE A 60 1.04 -10.41 -0.51
C PHE A 60 2.16 -9.48 0.01
N ALA A 61 2.21 -9.25 1.32
CA ALA A 61 3.28 -8.51 1.99
C ALA A 61 4.67 -9.11 1.73
N ALA A 62 4.80 -10.45 1.86
CA ALA A 62 6.04 -11.15 1.57
C ALA A 62 6.48 -10.96 0.11
N ARG A 63 5.55 -11.03 -0.84
CA ARG A 63 5.84 -10.82 -2.26
C ARG A 63 6.36 -9.41 -2.56
N ILE A 64 5.75 -8.38 -1.95
CA ILE A 64 6.21 -7.00 -2.08
C ILE A 64 7.63 -6.87 -1.54
N SER A 65 7.89 -7.40 -0.34
CA SER A 65 9.21 -7.41 0.27
C SER A 65 10.25 -8.08 -0.64
N SER A 66 9.96 -9.28 -1.15
CA SER A 66 10.86 -10.00 -2.05
C SER A 66 11.16 -9.24 -3.34
N GLN A 67 10.15 -8.59 -3.96
CA GLN A 67 10.38 -7.77 -5.16
C GLN A 67 11.24 -6.53 -4.87
N LEU A 68 11.06 -5.88 -3.72
CA LEU A 68 11.93 -4.76 -3.32
C LEU A 68 13.36 -5.22 -3.05
N PHE A 69 13.52 -6.41 -2.45
CA PHE A 69 14.83 -7.01 -2.21
C PHE A 69 15.54 -7.34 -3.53
N MET A 70 14.87 -8.02 -4.47
CA MET A 70 15.43 -8.32 -5.79
C MET A 70 15.84 -7.03 -6.54
N MET A 71 14.97 -6.01 -6.55
CA MET A 71 15.31 -4.72 -7.17
C MET A 71 16.54 -4.08 -6.49
N TYR A 72 16.67 -4.19 -5.17
CA TYR A 72 17.86 -3.69 -4.47
C TYR A 72 19.13 -4.43 -4.88
N GLU A 73 19.08 -5.76 -5.00
CA GLU A 73 20.22 -6.56 -5.46
C GLU A 73 20.64 -6.15 -6.88
N GLU A 74 19.69 -6.05 -7.80
CA GLU A 74 19.93 -5.58 -9.18
C GLU A 74 20.54 -4.18 -9.22
N LEU A 75 20.07 -3.27 -8.37
CA LEU A 75 20.63 -1.92 -8.26
C LEU A 75 22.05 -1.91 -7.67
N CYS A 76 22.35 -2.83 -6.74
CA CYS A 76 23.70 -2.97 -6.20
C CYS A 76 24.66 -3.47 -7.28
N ASP A 77 24.27 -4.51 -8.02
CA ASP A 77 25.08 -5.06 -9.10
C ASP A 77 25.33 -4.00 -10.19
N ALA A 78 24.27 -3.31 -10.64
CA ALA A 78 24.40 -2.22 -11.62
C ALA A 78 25.28 -1.06 -11.14
N TRP A 79 25.24 -0.75 -9.83
CA TRP A 79 26.10 0.27 -9.25
C TRP A 79 27.57 -0.16 -9.28
N VAL A 80 27.86 -1.39 -8.86
CA VAL A 80 29.21 -1.98 -8.86
C VAL A 80 29.76 -2.04 -10.28
N ASP A 81 28.96 -2.49 -11.25
CA ASP A 81 29.37 -2.52 -12.67
C ASP A 81 29.77 -1.12 -13.19
N ALA A 82 29.10 -0.07 -12.72
CA ALA A 82 29.38 1.31 -13.13
C ALA A 82 30.53 1.98 -12.35
N HIS A 83 30.78 1.59 -11.09
CA HIS A 83 31.71 2.28 -10.19
C HIS A 83 32.90 1.42 -9.73
N GLY A 84 33.01 0.18 -10.21
CA GLY A 84 34.13 -0.72 -9.95
C GLY A 84 33.87 -1.67 -8.78
N GLU A 85 34.45 -1.38 -7.63
CA GLU A 85 34.50 -2.33 -6.49
C GLU A 85 33.26 -2.25 -5.59
N LYS A 86 33.01 -3.30 -4.79
CA LYS A 86 31.85 -3.39 -3.88
C LYS A 86 31.89 -2.32 -2.78
N GLU A 87 33.08 -1.85 -2.43
CA GLU A 87 33.35 -0.79 -1.48
C GLU A 87 32.65 0.53 -1.87
N SER A 88 32.42 0.75 -3.17
CA SER A 88 31.69 1.91 -3.70
C SER A 88 30.24 2.00 -3.20
N LEU A 89 29.63 0.86 -2.80
CA LEU A 89 28.27 0.80 -2.27
C LEU A 89 28.13 1.47 -0.90
N PHE A 90 29.22 1.65 -0.15
CA PHE A 90 29.17 2.18 1.22
C PHE A 90 29.30 3.71 1.29
N THR A 91 29.21 4.40 0.16
CA THR A 91 29.22 5.85 0.06
C THR A 91 27.84 6.45 0.31
N ASP A 92 27.77 7.70 0.79
CA ASP A 92 26.49 8.40 0.96
C ASP A 92 25.73 8.54 -0.37
N GLU A 93 26.45 8.69 -1.49
CA GLU A 93 25.87 8.77 -2.83
C GLU A 93 25.20 7.47 -3.26
N ALA A 94 25.93 6.35 -3.17
CA ALA A 94 25.39 5.02 -3.48
C ALA A 94 24.17 4.72 -2.61
N GLN A 95 24.25 4.98 -1.31
CA GLN A 95 23.17 4.69 -0.38
C GLN A 95 21.95 5.60 -0.60
N ALA A 96 22.15 6.86 -0.98
CA ALA A 96 21.06 7.74 -1.40
C ALA A 96 20.41 7.25 -2.70
N HIS A 97 21.21 6.81 -3.68
CA HIS A 97 20.73 6.26 -4.95
C HIS A 97 19.89 4.98 -4.75
N LEU A 98 20.43 4.00 -4.01
CA LEU A 98 19.76 2.73 -3.70
C LEU A 98 18.45 2.97 -2.93
N TYR A 99 18.51 3.77 -1.86
CA TYR A 99 17.32 4.13 -1.11
C TYR A 99 16.29 4.84 -2.00
N GLY A 100 16.72 5.78 -2.84
CA GLY A 100 15.84 6.57 -3.69
C GLY A 100 14.94 5.70 -4.57
N HIS A 101 15.52 4.66 -5.17
CA HIS A 101 14.81 3.70 -6.00
C HIS A 101 13.92 2.77 -5.17
N VAL A 102 14.47 2.13 -4.13
CA VAL A 102 13.72 1.17 -3.28
C VAL A 102 12.55 1.84 -2.56
N ALA A 103 12.81 2.96 -1.90
CA ALA A 103 11.78 3.74 -1.24
C ALA A 103 10.81 4.38 -2.24
N GLY A 104 11.30 4.84 -3.39
CA GLY A 104 10.48 5.37 -4.47
C GLY A 104 9.46 4.34 -4.95
N ALA A 105 9.90 3.13 -5.24
CA ALA A 105 9.03 2.05 -5.70
C ALA A 105 8.00 1.63 -4.66
N ALA A 106 8.39 1.55 -3.39
CA ALA A 106 7.50 1.19 -2.31
C ALA A 106 6.31 2.16 -2.15
N ARG A 107 6.44 3.43 -2.61
CA ARG A 107 5.34 4.41 -2.60
C ARG A 107 4.17 4.05 -3.51
N ALA A 108 4.32 3.07 -4.42
CA ALA A 108 3.22 2.56 -5.21
C ALA A 108 2.05 2.06 -4.33
N PHE A 109 2.37 1.56 -3.13
CA PHE A 109 1.39 1.10 -2.14
C PHE A 109 0.88 2.19 -1.20
N ASN A 110 0.96 3.47 -1.60
CA ASN A 110 0.49 4.62 -0.85
C ASN A 110 1.08 4.73 0.58
N ILE A 111 2.27 4.18 0.79
CA ILE A 111 3.04 4.36 2.03
C ILE A 111 3.98 5.57 1.92
N SER A 112 4.39 6.09 3.09
CA SER A 112 5.48 7.06 3.18
C SER A 112 6.72 6.36 3.72
N PRO A 113 7.76 6.13 2.90
CA PRO A 113 9.02 5.56 3.36
C PRO A 113 9.66 6.37 4.48
N LEU A 114 10.38 5.68 5.37
CA LEU A 114 11.12 6.31 6.46
C LEU A 114 12.20 7.24 5.89
N TYR A 115 12.32 8.46 6.44
CA TYR A 115 13.27 9.50 6.01
C TYR A 115 13.07 10.09 4.61
N TRP A 116 11.94 9.82 3.93
CA TRP A 116 11.69 10.32 2.57
C TRP A 116 11.87 11.84 2.44
N LYS A 117 11.40 12.62 3.41
CA LYS A 117 11.58 14.08 3.43
C LYS A 117 13.05 14.51 3.55
N LYS A 118 13.89 13.77 4.28
CA LYS A 118 15.33 14.06 4.41
C LYS A 118 16.06 13.68 3.12
N TYR A 119 15.73 12.53 2.55
CA TYR A 119 16.23 12.11 1.24
C TYR A 119 15.96 13.17 0.17
N ARG A 120 14.71 13.67 0.06
CA ARG A 120 14.33 14.72 -0.89
C ARG A 120 15.07 16.05 -0.69
N LYS A 121 15.70 16.27 0.46
CA LYS A 121 16.51 17.46 0.78
C LYS A 121 18.02 17.20 0.64
N GLY A 122 18.45 15.99 0.27
CA GLY A 122 19.87 15.60 0.27
C GLY A 122 20.48 15.51 1.68
N GLN A 123 19.67 15.34 2.72
CA GLN A 123 20.08 15.36 4.13
C GLN A 123 20.01 13.96 4.78
N MET A 124 20.02 12.91 3.96
CA MET A 124 19.94 11.54 4.44
C MET A 124 21.34 10.99 4.67
N THR A 125 21.54 10.34 5.81
CA THR A 125 22.82 9.67 6.11
C THR A 125 22.80 8.22 5.62
N THR A 126 23.96 7.66 5.34
CA THR A 126 24.12 6.21 5.06
C THR A 126 23.40 5.31 6.07
N ARG A 127 23.56 5.56 7.38
CA ARG A 127 22.85 4.77 8.42
C ARG A 127 21.32 4.86 8.31
N GLN A 128 20.80 6.03 7.95
CA GLN A 128 19.36 6.23 7.74
C GLN A 128 18.88 5.44 6.53
N ALA A 129 19.63 5.48 5.42
CA ALA A 129 19.34 4.71 4.21
C ALA A 129 19.24 3.21 4.51
N TYR A 130 20.26 2.62 5.14
CA TYR A 130 20.26 1.20 5.53
C TYR A 130 19.05 0.84 6.39
N SER A 131 18.78 1.60 7.45
CA SER A 131 17.65 1.30 8.35
C SER A 131 16.30 1.38 7.65
N ALA A 132 16.16 2.27 6.66
CA ALA A 132 14.93 2.43 5.92
C ALA A 132 14.76 1.33 4.86
N ILE A 133 15.83 0.97 4.15
CA ILE A 133 15.85 -0.15 3.20
C ILE A 133 15.56 -1.47 3.92
N ALA A 134 16.24 -1.76 5.03
CA ALA A 134 16.01 -2.97 5.83
C ALA A 134 14.55 -3.09 6.31
N ARG A 135 13.90 -1.97 6.63
CA ARG A 135 12.46 -1.95 6.96
C ARG A 135 11.58 -2.32 5.76
N LEU A 136 11.95 -1.91 4.55
CA LEU A 136 11.21 -2.25 3.33
C LEU A 136 11.35 -3.72 2.94
N PHE A 137 12.37 -4.42 3.44
CA PHE A 137 12.54 -5.88 3.30
C PHE A 137 11.85 -6.68 4.41
N ASN A 138 11.28 -6.00 5.40
CA ASN A 138 10.57 -6.67 6.49
C ASN A 138 9.10 -6.90 6.08
N ASP A 139 8.75 -8.15 5.79
CA ASP A 139 7.41 -8.56 5.40
C ASP A 139 6.37 -8.42 6.53
N GLU A 140 6.79 -8.59 7.79
CA GLU A 140 5.95 -8.32 8.95
C GLU A 140 5.58 -6.84 9.03
N TRP A 141 6.54 -5.93 8.77
CA TRP A 141 6.25 -4.50 8.71
C TRP A 141 5.23 -4.19 7.62
N TRP A 142 5.39 -4.76 6.42
CA TRP A 142 4.40 -4.65 5.33
C TRP A 142 3.03 -5.19 5.72
N THR A 143 2.98 -6.32 6.43
CA THR A 143 1.74 -6.90 6.94
C THR A 143 1.00 -5.90 7.83
N HIS A 144 1.71 -5.22 8.75
CA HIS A 144 1.11 -4.20 9.60
C HIS A 144 0.61 -2.98 8.80
N GLN A 145 1.40 -2.49 7.85
CA GLN A 145 0.98 -1.36 7.00
C GLN A 145 -0.27 -1.69 6.19
N LEU A 146 -0.28 -2.85 5.52
CA LEU A 146 -1.39 -3.29 4.67
C LEU A 146 -2.63 -3.62 5.49
N LYS A 147 -2.50 -4.16 6.71
CA LYS A 147 -3.64 -4.34 7.62
C LYS A 147 -4.29 -3.00 7.97
N GLY A 148 -3.49 -2.00 8.30
CA GLY A 148 -4.00 -0.65 8.57
C GLY A 148 -4.68 -0.02 7.35
N GLN A 149 -4.12 -0.21 6.15
CA GLN A 149 -4.74 0.24 4.91
C GLN A 149 -6.05 -0.50 4.61
N ARG A 150 -6.06 -1.84 4.71
CA ARG A 150 -7.25 -2.68 4.55
C ARG A 150 -8.38 -2.21 5.45
N MET A 151 -8.10 -1.98 6.73
CA MET A 151 -9.10 -1.50 7.69
C MET A 151 -9.70 -0.16 7.26
N ARG A 152 -8.85 0.85 6.98
CA ARG A 152 -9.33 2.18 6.59
C ARG A 152 -10.15 2.14 5.30
N TRP A 153 -9.71 1.34 4.33
CA TRP A 153 -10.41 1.20 3.06
C TRP A 153 -11.73 0.45 3.22
N HIS A 154 -11.75 -0.65 3.98
CA HIS A 154 -12.98 -1.39 4.25
C HIS A 154 -14.01 -0.53 5.00
N GLU A 155 -13.59 0.25 5.99
CA GLU A 155 -14.47 1.19 6.68
C GLU A 155 -15.02 2.28 5.74
N ALA A 156 -14.17 2.85 4.88
CA ALA A 156 -14.60 3.84 3.89
C ALA A 156 -15.65 3.26 2.92
N LEU A 157 -15.50 1.99 2.53
CA LEU A 157 -16.49 1.29 1.72
C LEU A 157 -17.81 1.09 2.48
N LEU A 158 -17.77 0.71 3.76
CA LEU A 158 -18.97 0.58 4.61
C LEU A 158 -19.71 1.91 4.79
N ILE A 159 -18.98 3.02 4.94
CA ILE A 159 -19.56 4.36 4.93
C ILE A 159 -20.20 4.66 3.57
N ALA A 160 -19.52 4.34 2.47
CA ALA A 160 -20.01 4.59 1.10
C ALA A 160 -21.29 3.81 0.78
N VAL A 161 -21.45 2.59 1.29
CA VAL A 161 -22.70 1.81 1.13
C VAL A 161 -23.79 2.20 2.13
N GLY A 162 -23.47 3.04 3.12
CA GLY A 162 -24.42 3.53 4.12
C GLY A 162 -24.62 2.60 5.32
N GLU A 163 -23.72 1.66 5.56
CA GLU A 163 -23.74 0.78 6.74
C GLU A 163 -23.26 1.49 8.02
N VAL A 164 -22.55 2.61 7.86
CA VAL A 164 -22.14 3.52 8.94
C VAL A 164 -22.92 4.83 8.76
N ASN A 165 -23.96 5.01 9.58
CA ASN A 165 -24.84 6.17 9.58
C ASN A 165 -25.48 6.35 10.98
N LYS A 166 -26.12 7.51 11.22
CA LYS A 166 -26.74 7.86 12.51
C LYS A 166 -27.75 6.82 13.02
N ASP A 167 -28.43 6.13 12.12
CA ASP A 167 -29.52 5.20 12.43
C ASP A 167 -29.06 3.73 12.56
N ARG A 168 -27.84 3.40 12.13
CA ARG A 168 -27.26 2.05 12.19
C ARG A 168 -26.02 1.97 13.07
N SER A 169 -25.01 2.77 12.77
CA SER A 169 -23.74 2.81 13.48
C SER A 169 -23.14 4.21 13.34
N PRO A 170 -23.38 5.12 14.30
CA PRO A 170 -23.10 6.55 14.12
C PRO A 170 -21.62 6.90 13.94
N TYR A 171 -20.71 6.10 14.49
CA TYR A 171 -19.29 6.49 14.61
C TYR A 171 -18.33 5.61 13.81
N ALA A 172 -18.57 4.29 13.76
CA ALA A 172 -17.74 3.33 13.04
C ALA A 172 -18.50 2.01 12.84
N SER A 173 -18.11 1.18 11.88
CA SER A 173 -18.69 -0.16 11.74
C SER A 173 -18.38 -1.05 12.95
N LYS A 174 -19.21 -2.08 13.19
CA LYS A 174 -18.95 -3.09 14.24
C LYS A 174 -17.59 -3.77 14.06
N HIS A 175 -17.13 -3.89 12.81
CA HIS A 175 -15.83 -4.47 12.49
C HIS A 175 -14.69 -3.58 12.99
N ALA A 176 -14.74 -2.29 12.66
CA ALA A 176 -13.75 -1.31 13.12
C ALA A 176 -13.69 -1.23 14.67
N ILE A 177 -14.84 -1.28 15.34
CA ILE A 177 -14.90 -1.24 16.82
C ILE A 177 -14.22 -2.47 17.44
N ARG A 178 -14.46 -3.67 16.90
CA ARG A 178 -13.85 -4.90 17.41
C ARG A 178 -12.34 -4.87 17.26
N ASP A 179 -11.86 -4.41 16.11
CA ASP A 179 -10.45 -4.45 15.79
C ASP A 179 -9.62 -3.42 16.58
N VAL A 180 -10.21 -2.31 17.05
CA VAL A 180 -9.55 -1.37 17.97
C VAL A 180 -9.45 -1.94 19.40
N ARG A 181 -10.33 -2.89 19.75
CA ARG A 181 -10.38 -3.50 21.09
C ARG A 181 -9.56 -4.80 21.20
N ALA A 182 -9.10 -5.34 20.08
CA ALA A 182 -8.30 -6.57 19.99
C ALA A 182 -6.81 -6.24 20.07
#